data_AF-A0AA43RLI5-F1
#
_entry.id   AF-A0AA43RLI5-F1
#
_cell.length_a   1.000
_cell.length_b   1.000
_cell.length_c   1.000
_cell.angle_alpha   90.00
_cell.angle_beta   90.00
_cell.angle_gamma   90.00
#
_symmetry.space_group_name_H-M   'P 1'
#
loop_
_entity.id
_entity.type
_entity.pdbx_description
1 polymer ?
#
loop_
_entity_poly.entity_id
_entity_poly.type
_entity_poly.pdbx_seq_one_letter_code
_entity_poly.pdbx_strand_id
1 'polypeptide(L)'
;MPNNVTNIGESAFYGCDSLKNITIPGSVTSIGSFLFCNCDSLTSVTLENGVTSIGEYAFYGCTALASITIPKSVRAIREGAFLDCENIILYVYEDSYAHNYAINNNLKYELVLPSRIAVTTLPNKTSYTQYKDSLDVIGGMITAYYGDDSSETIKMTADMVGGFDNTKVGTQTLTVTYGGKTATFTVTVIAKSLTSIAVTTKPTKTSYFKGETLDVTGGKITAKYSDGSSEVVSMTASMVSGFNSSTTGTKTLTVTYNGKTATFTVSVIEKALSRIMVTTLPSKTVYIIGESLNVSGGKITAYYNDNTSTIINMTASMVSGFNSSTTGTKTLTVTYEGKTATFQIRVTDGAGLKGDADGDGLITVADALAALRVAAKLAEATPEMISICDTDGDGWITVADALAILRVAAKLANASSLNPGGVTYPHEHAWSAWNVTKPATCSDIGEETRTCPECGVTELREIPIDEYAHEWGKWEVTNPATCAAKGEETRVCANNHTH
;
A
#
# COMPACT_ATOMS: atom_id res chain seq x y z
N MET A 1 -5.36 13.15 -82.11
CA MET A 1 -5.07 11.76 -82.53
C MET A 1 -6.30 10.89 -82.30
N PRO A 2 -6.48 9.75 -82.99
CA PRO A 2 -7.53 8.79 -82.65
C PRO A 2 -7.34 8.20 -81.24
N ASN A 3 -8.43 7.99 -80.50
CA ASN A 3 -8.37 7.53 -79.09
C ASN A 3 -7.96 6.06 -78.91
N ASN A 4 -7.77 5.31 -79.99
CA ASN A 4 -7.35 3.90 -79.97
C ASN A 4 -5.88 3.71 -80.37
N VAL A 5 -5.11 4.80 -80.54
CA VAL A 5 -3.67 4.71 -80.77
C VAL A 5 -3.00 4.17 -79.51
N THR A 6 -2.32 3.03 -79.62
CA THR A 6 -1.64 2.39 -78.49
C THR A 6 -0.13 2.58 -78.50
N ASN A 7 0.44 2.88 -79.68
CA ASN A 7 1.88 3.03 -79.86
C ASN A 7 2.16 4.20 -80.81
N ILE A 8 3.19 4.99 -80.47
CA ILE A 8 3.74 6.04 -81.31
C ILE A 8 5.23 5.74 -81.45
N GLY A 9 5.73 5.67 -82.68
CA GLY A 9 7.14 5.38 -82.95
C GLY A 9 8.08 6.43 -82.36
N GLU A 10 9.31 6.02 -82.07
CA GLU A 10 10.38 6.96 -81.69
C GLU A 10 10.57 8.02 -82.79
N SER A 11 10.84 9.26 -82.39
CA SER A 11 11.02 10.39 -83.32
C SER A 11 9.85 10.68 -84.28
N ALA A 12 8.64 10.14 -84.05
CA ALA A 12 7.53 10.25 -85.02
C ALA A 12 7.11 11.69 -85.34
N PHE A 13 7.38 12.66 -84.45
CA PHE A 13 7.15 14.09 -84.67
C PHE A 13 8.43 14.92 -84.58
N TYR A 14 9.61 14.30 -84.77
CA TYR A 14 10.88 15.02 -84.77
C TYR A 14 10.88 16.16 -85.79
N GLY A 15 11.25 17.38 -85.37
CA GLY A 15 11.35 18.56 -86.23
C GLY A 15 10.03 19.02 -86.84
N CYS A 16 8.89 18.70 -86.22
CA CYS A 16 7.58 19.14 -86.70
C CYS A 16 7.32 20.62 -86.37
N ASP A 17 8.05 21.53 -87.02
CA ASP A 17 8.07 22.98 -86.72
C ASP A 17 6.73 23.69 -86.92
N SER A 18 5.74 23.06 -87.53
CA SER A 18 4.37 23.59 -87.69
C SER A 18 3.37 23.03 -86.68
N LEU A 19 3.75 22.03 -85.88
CA LEU A 19 2.86 21.41 -84.89
C LEU A 19 2.70 22.32 -83.68
N LYS A 20 1.50 22.84 -83.46
CA LYS A 20 1.22 23.79 -82.36
C LYS A 20 0.66 23.13 -81.10
N ASN A 21 -0.15 22.11 -81.27
CA ASN A 21 -0.84 21.44 -80.19
C ASN A 21 -1.02 19.95 -80.49
N ILE A 22 -1.01 19.14 -79.45
CA ILE A 22 -1.27 17.70 -79.55
C ILE A 22 -1.87 17.15 -78.27
N THR A 23 -2.81 16.22 -78.42
CA THR A 23 -3.35 15.40 -77.33
C THR A 23 -2.87 13.97 -77.54
N ILE A 24 -2.15 13.45 -76.55
CA ILE A 24 -1.75 12.05 -76.44
C ILE A 24 -2.86 11.30 -75.69
N PRO A 25 -3.55 10.35 -76.34
CA PRO A 25 -4.65 9.64 -75.71
C PRO A 25 -4.14 8.69 -74.62
N GLY A 26 -4.99 8.42 -73.62
CA GLY A 26 -4.63 7.61 -72.45
C GLY A 26 -4.29 6.15 -72.78
N SER A 27 -4.65 5.68 -73.98
CA SER A 27 -4.25 4.38 -74.54
C SER A 27 -2.76 4.29 -74.87
N VAL A 28 -2.05 5.42 -74.99
CA VAL A 28 -0.60 5.46 -75.18
C VAL A 28 0.09 5.43 -73.83
N THR A 29 0.81 4.35 -73.55
CA THR A 29 1.44 4.13 -72.24
C THR A 29 2.85 4.71 -72.12
N SER A 30 3.49 5.07 -73.23
CA SER A 30 4.84 5.64 -73.25
C SER A 30 5.01 6.71 -74.32
N ILE A 31 5.65 7.81 -73.96
CA ILE A 31 6.19 8.81 -74.88
C ILE A 31 7.60 8.32 -75.27
N GLY A 32 7.80 8.01 -76.55
CA GLY A 32 9.07 7.49 -77.07
C GLY A 32 10.22 8.51 -77.02
N SER A 33 11.45 8.03 -77.16
CA SER A 33 12.62 8.91 -77.26
C SER A 33 12.52 9.83 -78.48
N PHE A 34 12.98 11.06 -78.31
CA PHE A 34 12.97 12.13 -79.33
C PHE A 34 11.61 12.43 -79.96
N LEU A 35 10.49 12.01 -79.34
CA LEU A 35 9.18 12.01 -80.01
C LEU A 35 8.78 13.38 -80.56
N PHE A 36 9.00 14.45 -79.79
CA PHE A 36 8.73 15.85 -80.15
C PHE A 36 10.03 16.68 -80.18
N CYS A 37 11.18 16.04 -80.38
CA CYS A 37 12.46 16.75 -80.42
C CYS A 37 12.46 17.84 -81.52
N ASN A 38 12.92 19.03 -81.18
CA ASN A 38 12.96 20.24 -82.02
C ASN A 38 11.58 20.62 -82.61
N CYS A 39 10.48 20.44 -81.88
CA CYS A 39 9.18 20.99 -82.28
C CYS A 39 9.03 22.44 -81.81
N ASP A 40 9.68 23.39 -82.48
CA ASP A 40 9.79 24.78 -82.02
C ASP A 40 8.45 25.53 -81.89
N SER A 41 7.43 25.16 -82.66
CA SER A 41 6.09 25.78 -82.56
C SER A 41 5.16 25.10 -81.56
N LEU A 42 5.59 24.05 -80.85
CA LEU A 42 4.74 23.27 -79.96
C LEU A 42 4.45 24.03 -78.67
N THR A 43 3.25 24.61 -78.60
CA THR A 43 2.82 25.44 -77.46
C THR A 43 2.04 24.67 -76.39
N SER A 44 1.41 23.55 -76.76
CA SER A 44 0.52 22.81 -75.85
C SER A 44 0.58 21.30 -76.10
N VAL A 45 0.82 20.55 -75.03
CA VAL A 45 0.77 19.09 -75.03
C VAL A 45 -0.19 18.66 -73.93
N THR A 46 -1.22 17.92 -74.30
CA THR A 46 -2.11 17.26 -73.33
C THR A 46 -1.75 15.78 -73.25
N LEU A 47 -1.34 15.33 -72.07
CA LEU A 47 -1.12 13.92 -71.77
C LEU A 47 -2.33 13.41 -70.99
N GLU A 48 -3.12 12.53 -71.59
CA GLU A 48 -4.22 11.89 -70.87
C GLU A 48 -3.72 10.85 -69.87
N ASN A 49 -4.58 10.48 -68.92
CA ASN A 49 -4.29 9.44 -67.93
C ASN A 49 -3.98 8.10 -68.59
N GLY A 50 -2.83 7.51 -68.26
CA GLY A 50 -2.37 6.24 -68.84
C GLY A 50 -0.90 6.25 -69.27
N VAL A 51 -0.34 7.44 -69.54
CA VAL A 51 1.09 7.60 -69.79
C VAL A 51 1.89 7.23 -68.54
N THR A 52 2.81 6.29 -68.67
CA THR A 52 3.66 5.76 -67.58
C THR A 52 5.13 6.13 -67.72
N SER A 53 5.60 6.46 -68.92
CA SER A 53 7.00 6.82 -69.18
C SER A 53 7.16 7.94 -70.20
N ILE A 54 8.18 8.77 -69.98
CA ILE A 54 8.65 9.80 -70.90
C ILE A 54 10.10 9.49 -71.30
N GLY A 55 10.31 9.27 -72.61
CA GLY A 55 11.56 8.85 -73.22
C GLY A 55 12.65 9.93 -73.23
N GLU A 56 13.85 9.51 -73.64
CA GLU A 56 15.03 10.37 -73.67
C GLU A 56 14.84 11.48 -74.70
N TYR A 57 15.18 12.72 -74.33
CA TYR A 57 15.02 13.90 -75.20
C TYR A 57 13.61 14.05 -75.83
N ALA A 58 12.57 13.52 -75.18
CA ALA A 58 11.22 13.45 -75.76
C ALA A 58 10.65 14.82 -76.17
N PHE A 59 10.96 15.88 -75.44
CA PHE A 59 10.60 17.27 -75.74
C PHE A 59 11.83 18.18 -75.90
N TYR A 60 13.00 17.61 -76.20
CA TYR A 60 14.23 18.39 -76.38
C TYR A 60 14.03 19.52 -77.39
N GLY A 61 14.44 20.74 -77.04
CA GLY A 61 14.34 21.90 -77.95
C GLY A 61 12.90 22.36 -78.25
N CYS A 62 11.89 21.94 -77.48
CA CYS A 62 10.53 22.50 -77.61
C CYS A 62 10.46 23.91 -77.00
N THR A 63 11.08 24.89 -77.65
CA THR A 63 11.29 26.24 -77.10
C THR A 63 10.00 27.02 -76.82
N ALA A 64 8.91 26.77 -77.58
CA ALA A 64 7.61 27.39 -77.35
C ALA A 64 6.71 26.68 -76.32
N LEU A 65 7.11 25.53 -75.78
CA LEU A 65 6.29 24.77 -74.83
C LEU A 65 6.33 25.44 -73.45
N ALA A 66 5.33 26.27 -73.18
CA ALA A 66 5.26 27.05 -71.94
C ALA A 66 4.93 26.20 -70.70
N SER A 67 4.11 25.17 -70.86
CA SER A 67 3.74 24.30 -69.75
C SER A 67 3.22 22.95 -70.20
N ILE A 68 3.36 21.96 -69.32
CA ILE A 68 2.81 20.63 -69.51
C ILE A 68 2.38 20.05 -68.16
N THR A 69 1.19 19.46 -68.12
CA THR A 69 0.76 18.67 -66.96
C THR A 69 1.27 17.25 -67.13
N ILE A 70 2.10 16.80 -66.18
CA ILE A 70 2.62 15.43 -66.18
C ILE A 70 1.66 14.56 -65.35
N PRO A 71 0.99 13.57 -65.96
CA PRO A 71 0.03 12.72 -65.24
C PRO A 71 0.69 12.02 -64.06
N LYS A 72 -0.05 11.87 -62.95
CA LYS A 72 0.45 11.15 -61.77
C LYS A 72 0.81 9.70 -62.07
N SER A 73 0.32 9.10 -63.16
CA SER A 73 0.66 7.74 -63.60
C SER A 73 2.10 7.59 -64.09
N VAL A 74 2.82 8.69 -64.38
CA VAL A 74 4.22 8.63 -64.83
C VAL A 74 5.12 8.06 -63.72
N ARG A 75 5.94 7.08 -64.08
CA ARG A 75 6.89 6.36 -63.21
C ARG A 75 8.34 6.50 -63.68
N ALA A 76 8.55 7.10 -64.85
CA ALA A 76 9.86 7.27 -65.45
C ALA A 76 9.89 8.48 -66.37
N ILE A 77 10.89 9.34 -66.20
CA ILE A 77 11.22 10.44 -67.10
C ILE A 77 12.73 10.32 -67.35
N ARG A 78 13.11 10.12 -68.61
CA ARG A 78 14.51 9.88 -69.01
C ARG A 78 15.30 11.18 -69.11
N GLU A 79 16.61 11.02 -69.27
CA GLU A 79 17.56 12.13 -69.40
C GLU A 79 17.18 13.07 -70.55
N GLY A 80 17.37 14.37 -70.33
CA GLY A 80 17.15 15.39 -71.35
C GLY A 80 15.71 15.56 -71.83
N ALA A 81 14.72 14.89 -71.22
CA ALA A 81 13.33 14.90 -71.70
C ALA A 81 12.75 16.31 -71.91
N PHE A 82 13.17 17.29 -71.10
CA PHE A 82 12.78 18.71 -71.20
C PHE A 82 13.99 19.65 -71.33
N LEU A 83 15.13 19.16 -71.80
CA LEU A 83 16.32 19.99 -72.02
C LEU A 83 16.05 20.99 -73.18
N ASP A 84 16.62 22.19 -73.08
CA ASP A 84 16.40 23.31 -74.01
C ASP A 84 14.94 23.74 -74.19
N CYS A 85 14.08 23.44 -73.21
CA CYS A 85 12.74 24.03 -73.07
C CYS A 85 12.82 25.31 -72.22
N GLU A 86 13.17 26.45 -72.83
CA GLU A 86 13.61 27.68 -72.14
C GLU A 86 12.67 28.24 -71.06
N ASN A 87 11.35 27.98 -71.14
CA ASN A 87 10.36 28.57 -70.23
C ASN A 87 9.33 27.57 -69.67
N ILE A 88 9.64 26.27 -69.71
CA ILE A 88 8.65 25.25 -69.33
C ILE A 88 8.34 25.29 -67.82
N ILE A 89 7.05 25.27 -67.50
CA ILE A 89 6.53 24.99 -66.16
C ILE A 89 5.87 23.62 -66.17
N LEU A 90 6.35 22.73 -65.30
CA LEU A 90 5.74 21.42 -65.11
C LEU A 90 4.61 21.51 -64.08
N TYR A 91 3.37 21.21 -64.48
CA TYR A 91 2.30 20.98 -63.52
C TYR A 91 2.38 19.53 -63.04
N VAL A 92 2.72 19.34 -61.76
CA VAL A 92 3.05 18.04 -61.18
C VAL A 92 2.22 17.78 -59.93
N TYR A 93 2.01 16.51 -59.62
CA TYR A 93 1.32 16.11 -58.40
C TYR A 93 2.32 15.97 -57.25
N GLU A 94 1.91 16.34 -56.03
CA GLU A 94 2.75 16.17 -54.83
C GLU A 94 3.19 14.70 -54.69
N ASP A 95 4.44 14.50 -54.27
CA ASP A 95 5.14 13.22 -54.17
C ASP A 95 5.14 12.33 -55.42
N SER A 96 4.80 12.88 -56.59
CA SER A 96 4.88 12.14 -57.85
C SER A 96 6.32 11.98 -58.36
N TYR A 97 6.53 11.04 -59.28
CA TYR A 97 7.82 10.90 -59.96
C TYR A 97 8.22 12.20 -60.67
N ALA A 98 7.25 12.86 -61.31
CA ALA A 98 7.47 14.11 -62.02
C ALA A 98 7.86 15.26 -61.09
N HIS A 99 7.30 15.31 -59.88
CA HIS A 99 7.69 16.28 -58.86
C HIS A 99 9.15 16.10 -58.44
N ASN A 100 9.56 14.86 -58.13
CA ASN A 100 10.96 14.56 -57.81
C ASN A 100 11.90 14.84 -58.99
N TYR A 101 11.48 14.51 -60.22
CA TYR A 101 12.25 14.80 -61.43
C TYR A 101 12.44 16.31 -61.62
N ALA A 102 11.38 17.11 -61.44
CA ALA A 102 11.46 18.56 -61.57
C ALA A 102 12.45 19.16 -60.56
N ILE A 103 12.39 18.73 -59.30
CA ILE A 103 13.33 19.15 -58.24
C ILE A 103 14.76 18.76 -58.62
N ASN A 104 15.00 17.49 -58.97
CA ASN A 104 16.34 16.97 -59.23
C ASN A 104 17.01 17.59 -60.47
N ASN A 105 16.23 18.03 -61.44
CA ASN A 105 16.72 18.68 -62.65
C ASN A 105 16.58 20.21 -62.62
N ASN A 106 16.24 20.79 -61.45
CA ASN A 106 16.07 22.23 -61.26
C ASN A 106 15.12 22.88 -62.29
N LEU A 107 14.03 22.17 -62.62
CA LEU A 107 12.97 22.63 -63.51
C LEU A 107 11.92 23.42 -62.73
N LYS A 108 11.33 24.43 -63.36
CA LYS A 108 10.18 25.15 -62.77
C LYS A 108 8.97 24.23 -62.73
N TYR A 109 8.25 24.23 -61.61
CA TYR A 109 7.04 23.42 -61.46
C TYR A 109 5.99 24.11 -60.58
N GLU A 110 4.73 23.72 -60.77
CA GLU A 110 3.60 24.08 -59.93
C GLU A 110 2.83 22.83 -59.51
N LEU A 111 2.32 22.82 -58.27
CA LEU A 111 1.56 21.67 -57.76
C LEU A 111 0.12 21.69 -58.26
N VAL A 112 -0.32 20.56 -58.82
CA VAL A 112 -1.73 20.31 -59.13
C VAL A 112 -2.46 20.01 -57.82
N LEU A 113 -3.27 20.96 -57.36
CA LEU A 113 -4.06 20.83 -56.13
C LEU A 113 -5.42 20.17 -56.40
N PRO A 114 -5.97 19.41 -55.43
CA PRO A 114 -7.30 18.82 -55.57
C PRO A 114 -8.39 19.88 -55.61
N SER A 115 -9.43 19.62 -56.41
CA SER A 115 -10.65 20.44 -56.46
C SER A 115 -11.51 20.28 -55.20
N ARG A 116 -11.60 19.04 -54.70
CA ARG A 116 -12.27 18.66 -53.44
C ARG A 116 -11.66 17.38 -52.89
N ILE A 117 -11.92 17.12 -51.62
CA ILE A 117 -11.65 15.83 -50.98
C ILE A 117 -12.95 15.27 -50.38
N ALA A 118 -13.04 13.96 -50.22
CA ALA A 118 -14.14 13.29 -49.52
C ALA A 118 -13.60 12.20 -48.62
N VAL A 119 -14.20 12.02 -47.43
CA VAL A 119 -13.95 10.84 -46.59
C VAL A 119 -14.65 9.66 -47.23
N THR A 120 -13.89 8.65 -47.66
CA THR A 120 -14.41 7.46 -48.34
C THR A 120 -14.46 6.25 -47.41
N THR A 121 -13.55 6.18 -46.45
CA THR A 121 -13.54 5.15 -45.40
C THR A 121 -13.32 5.82 -44.06
N LEU A 122 -14.19 5.54 -43.08
CA LEU A 122 -14.01 6.02 -41.71
C LEU A 122 -12.84 5.28 -41.04
N PRO A 123 -12.14 5.92 -40.09
CA PRO A 123 -11.22 5.21 -39.20
C PRO A 123 -11.87 4.01 -38.52
N ASN A 124 -11.06 2.99 -38.23
CA ASN A 124 -11.52 1.80 -37.51
C ASN A 124 -12.06 2.16 -36.11
N LYS A 125 -11.56 3.25 -35.51
CA LYS A 125 -12.01 3.75 -34.21
C LYS A 125 -12.80 5.05 -34.38
N THR A 126 -14.11 4.96 -34.18
CA THR A 126 -15.03 6.11 -34.18
C THR A 126 -15.61 6.42 -32.79
N SER A 127 -15.24 5.63 -31.77
CA SER A 127 -15.66 5.81 -30.38
C SER A 127 -14.46 5.85 -29.45
N TYR A 128 -14.46 6.82 -28.55
CA TYR A 128 -13.34 7.18 -27.68
C TYR A 128 -13.81 7.31 -26.24
N THR A 129 -12.97 6.92 -25.31
CA THR A 129 -13.19 7.09 -23.87
C THR A 129 -12.57 8.41 -23.42
N GLN A 130 -13.36 9.23 -22.73
CA GLN A 130 -12.92 10.49 -22.16
C GLN A 130 -11.64 10.33 -21.33
N TYR A 131 -10.67 11.23 -21.50
CA TYR A 131 -9.37 11.27 -20.82
C TYR A 131 -8.41 10.08 -21.04
N LYS A 132 -8.81 9.04 -21.77
CA LYS A 132 -8.01 7.83 -21.96
C LYS A 132 -7.47 7.72 -23.38
N ASP A 133 -8.34 7.89 -24.36
CA ASP A 133 -7.99 7.61 -25.75
C ASP A 133 -7.41 8.84 -26.45
N SER A 134 -6.39 8.59 -27.28
CA SER A 134 -5.88 9.55 -28.28
C SER A 134 -6.53 9.28 -29.64
N LEU A 135 -6.53 10.28 -30.52
CA LEU A 135 -7.05 10.17 -31.88
C LEU A 135 -6.37 9.00 -32.62
N ASP A 136 -7.16 8.11 -33.20
CA ASP A 136 -6.68 6.98 -34.01
C ASP A 136 -7.42 6.97 -35.36
N VAL A 137 -6.68 7.34 -36.40
CA VAL A 137 -7.20 7.44 -37.77
C VAL A 137 -6.90 6.20 -38.63
N ILE A 138 -6.34 5.14 -38.05
CA ILE A 138 -5.98 3.92 -38.78
C ILE A 138 -7.21 3.34 -39.48
N GLY A 139 -7.05 2.98 -40.75
CA GLY A 139 -8.12 2.49 -41.63
C GLY A 139 -8.91 3.61 -42.33
N GLY A 140 -8.78 4.86 -41.86
CA GLY A 140 -9.42 6.02 -42.49
C GLY A 140 -8.79 6.35 -43.84
N MET A 141 -9.63 6.60 -44.84
CA MET A 141 -9.21 7.00 -46.18
C MET A 141 -10.00 8.21 -46.66
N ILE A 142 -9.31 9.10 -47.37
CA ILE A 142 -9.92 10.15 -48.16
C ILE A 142 -9.69 9.88 -49.64
N THR A 143 -10.56 10.41 -50.49
CA THR A 143 -10.31 10.50 -51.94
C THR A 143 -10.17 11.97 -52.33
N ALA A 144 -9.05 12.31 -52.96
CA ALA A 144 -8.80 13.59 -53.59
C ALA A 144 -9.23 13.55 -55.05
N TYR A 145 -9.99 14.56 -55.50
CA TYR A 145 -10.48 14.67 -56.87
C TYR A 145 -9.84 15.88 -57.55
N TYR A 146 -9.28 15.69 -58.74
CA TYR A 146 -8.59 16.73 -59.50
C TYR A 146 -9.44 17.25 -60.66
N GLY A 147 -9.00 18.34 -61.29
CA GLY A 147 -9.73 18.98 -62.40
C GLY A 147 -9.69 18.22 -63.72
N ASP A 148 -8.80 17.23 -63.85
CA ASP A 148 -8.61 16.37 -65.02
C ASP A 148 -9.39 15.03 -64.90
N ASP A 149 -10.42 15.01 -64.06
CA ASP A 149 -11.22 13.84 -63.68
C ASP A 149 -10.44 12.70 -63.02
N SER A 150 -9.13 12.88 -62.74
CA SER A 150 -8.35 11.93 -61.97
C SER A 150 -8.72 12.00 -60.48
N SER A 151 -8.47 10.90 -59.78
CA SER A 151 -8.62 10.84 -58.33
C SER A 151 -7.61 9.89 -57.70
N GLU A 152 -7.38 10.09 -56.40
CA GLU A 152 -6.47 9.29 -55.62
C GLU A 152 -7.01 9.05 -54.22
N THR A 153 -6.81 7.83 -53.72
CA THR A 153 -7.12 7.47 -52.34
C THR A 153 -5.90 7.65 -51.46
N ILE A 154 -6.04 8.45 -50.42
CA ILE A 154 -4.98 8.82 -49.48
C ILE A 154 -5.36 8.29 -48.11
N LYS A 155 -4.40 7.64 -47.43
CA LYS A 155 -4.57 7.21 -46.04
C LYS A 155 -4.55 8.43 -45.14
N MET A 156 -5.50 8.52 -44.21
CA MET A 156 -5.47 9.58 -43.20
C MET A 156 -4.24 9.44 -42.30
N THR A 157 -3.66 10.58 -41.94
CA THR A 157 -2.69 10.69 -40.85
C THR A 157 -3.26 11.62 -39.77
N ALA A 158 -2.74 11.52 -38.54
CA ALA A 158 -3.22 12.33 -37.43
C ALA A 158 -3.08 13.84 -37.73
N ASP A 159 -2.00 14.24 -38.38
CA ASP A 159 -1.73 15.65 -38.72
C ASP A 159 -2.72 16.22 -39.74
N MET A 160 -3.38 15.36 -40.53
CA MET A 160 -4.43 15.79 -41.44
C MET A 160 -5.74 16.12 -40.71
N VAL A 161 -5.93 15.65 -39.48
CA VAL A 161 -7.23 15.66 -38.79
C VAL A 161 -7.21 16.60 -37.58
N GLY A 162 -8.07 17.62 -37.64
CA GLY A 162 -8.30 18.58 -36.56
C GLY A 162 -9.66 18.42 -35.90
N GLY A 163 -9.79 18.98 -34.69
CA GLY A 163 -11.08 19.10 -33.97
C GLY A 163 -11.39 17.98 -32.97
N PHE A 164 -10.48 17.03 -32.74
CA PHE A 164 -10.64 16.01 -31.71
C PHE A 164 -10.31 16.55 -30.31
N ASP A 165 -11.21 16.36 -29.35
CA ASP A 165 -11.04 16.77 -27.95
C ASP A 165 -11.50 15.65 -27.00
N ASN A 166 -10.58 14.84 -26.48
CA ASN A 166 -10.93 13.72 -25.61
C ASN A 166 -11.45 14.13 -24.22
N THR A 167 -11.56 15.43 -23.92
CA THR A 167 -12.13 15.94 -22.68
C THR A 167 -13.63 16.25 -22.81
N LYS A 168 -14.15 16.41 -24.03
CA LYS A 168 -15.55 16.76 -24.30
C LYS A 168 -16.38 15.55 -24.70
N VAL A 169 -17.27 15.11 -23.83
CA VAL A 169 -18.21 14.02 -24.10
C VAL A 169 -19.22 14.41 -25.17
N GLY A 170 -19.59 13.47 -26.02
CA GLY A 170 -20.59 13.61 -27.08
C GLY A 170 -20.02 13.37 -28.47
N THR A 171 -20.88 13.57 -29.48
CA THR A 171 -20.48 13.48 -30.88
C THR A 171 -19.67 14.71 -31.28
N GLN A 172 -18.49 14.49 -31.85
CA GLN A 172 -17.59 15.52 -32.35
C GLN A 172 -17.46 15.40 -33.86
N THR A 173 -17.46 16.53 -34.55
CA THR A 173 -17.20 16.60 -35.99
C THR A 173 -15.74 16.96 -36.20
N LEU A 174 -14.97 16.04 -36.77
CA LEU A 174 -13.55 16.20 -37.06
C LEU A 174 -13.40 16.66 -38.52
N THR A 175 -12.40 17.51 -38.75
CA THR A 175 -12.08 18.05 -40.07
C THR A 175 -10.79 17.42 -40.55
N VAL A 176 -10.82 16.75 -41.70
CA VAL A 176 -9.62 16.30 -42.41
C VAL A 176 -9.23 17.33 -43.47
N THR A 177 -7.95 17.67 -43.57
CA THR A 177 -7.41 18.67 -44.51
C THR A 177 -6.34 18.03 -45.41
N TYR A 178 -6.43 18.27 -46.72
CA TYR A 178 -5.44 17.84 -47.71
C TYR A 178 -5.46 18.77 -48.93
N GLY A 179 -4.29 19.22 -49.39
CA GLY A 179 -4.18 20.12 -50.55
C GLY A 179 -5.00 21.41 -50.42
N GLY A 180 -5.14 21.95 -49.21
CA GLY A 180 -5.96 23.13 -48.91
C GLY A 180 -7.48 22.89 -48.96
N LYS A 181 -7.93 21.64 -49.13
CA LYS A 181 -9.34 21.24 -49.12
C LYS A 181 -9.67 20.51 -47.83
N THR A 182 -10.93 20.58 -47.42
CA THR A 182 -11.42 19.95 -46.20
C THR A 182 -12.59 19.00 -46.47
N ALA A 183 -12.69 17.97 -45.64
CA ALA A 183 -13.87 17.13 -45.49
C ALA A 183 -14.09 16.82 -44.01
N THR A 184 -15.25 16.30 -43.65
CA THR A 184 -15.59 16.05 -42.23
C THR A 184 -16.08 14.64 -42.01
N PHE A 185 -15.83 14.12 -40.81
CA PHE A 185 -16.45 12.90 -40.29
C PHE A 185 -16.72 13.04 -38.81
N THR A 186 -17.55 12.17 -38.25
CA THR A 186 -17.93 12.24 -36.82
C THR A 186 -17.32 11.11 -36.02
N VAL A 187 -16.94 11.42 -34.79
CA VAL A 187 -16.57 10.44 -33.75
C VAL A 187 -17.37 10.71 -32.48
N THR A 188 -17.41 9.77 -31.56
CA THR A 188 -18.10 9.93 -30.27
C THR A 188 -17.12 9.77 -29.12
N VAL A 189 -17.08 10.74 -28.21
CA VAL A 189 -16.40 10.60 -26.92
C VAL A 189 -17.43 10.21 -25.87
N ILE A 190 -17.21 9.08 -25.21
CA ILE A 190 -18.09 8.50 -24.20
C ILE A 190 -17.54 8.87 -22.82
N ALA A 191 -18.44 9.29 -21.92
CA ALA A 191 -18.09 9.66 -20.55
C ALA A 191 -17.43 8.49 -19.80
N LYS A 192 -16.38 8.80 -19.05
CA LYS A 192 -15.85 7.88 -18.04
C LYS A 192 -16.86 7.81 -16.89
N SER A 193 -17.40 6.62 -16.60
CA SER A 193 -18.42 6.45 -15.56
C SER A 193 -18.03 5.38 -14.55
N LEU A 194 -18.36 5.59 -13.27
CA LEU A 194 -18.12 4.62 -12.20
C LEU A 194 -19.09 3.44 -12.33
N THR A 195 -18.57 2.23 -12.51
CA THR A 195 -19.38 1.02 -12.72
C THR A 195 -19.70 0.31 -11.41
N SER A 196 -18.69 0.09 -10.56
CA SER A 196 -18.82 -0.55 -9.25
C SER A 196 -17.75 -0.10 -8.27
N ILE A 197 -18.00 -0.36 -6.98
CA ILE A 197 -17.00 -0.25 -5.92
C ILE A 197 -16.93 -1.57 -5.14
N ALA A 198 -15.77 -1.86 -4.55
CA ALA A 198 -15.60 -3.01 -3.66
C ALA A 198 -14.69 -2.63 -2.48
N VAL A 199 -14.97 -3.16 -1.28
CA VAL A 199 -14.06 -3.02 -0.15
C VAL A 199 -12.85 -3.92 -0.39
N THR A 200 -11.69 -3.31 -0.59
CA THR A 200 -10.42 -4.04 -0.83
C THR A 200 -9.57 -4.16 0.42
N THR A 201 -9.71 -3.24 1.37
CA THR A 201 -9.09 -3.33 2.68
C THR A 201 -10.10 -2.88 3.72
N LYS A 202 -10.37 -3.74 4.71
CA LYS A 202 -11.21 -3.36 5.85
C LYS A 202 -10.46 -2.35 6.72
N PRO A 203 -11.16 -1.48 7.48
CA PRO A 203 -10.53 -0.64 8.50
C PRO A 203 -9.67 -1.46 9.46
N THR A 204 -8.64 -0.85 10.03
CA THR A 204 -7.77 -1.51 11.03
C THR A 204 -8.57 -1.94 12.26
N LYS A 205 -9.53 -1.09 12.69
CA LYS A 205 -10.45 -1.39 13.77
C LYS A 205 -11.73 -2.04 13.24
N THR A 206 -11.85 -3.35 13.45
CA THR A 206 -13.06 -4.14 13.11
C THR A 206 -13.80 -4.70 14.32
N SER A 207 -13.29 -4.46 15.53
CA SER A 207 -13.93 -4.82 16.80
C SER A 207 -14.09 -3.58 17.66
N TYR A 208 -15.28 -3.40 18.21
CA TYR A 208 -15.69 -2.23 18.97
C TYR A 208 -16.33 -2.64 20.28
N PHE A 209 -16.12 -1.85 21.32
CA PHE A 209 -16.92 -1.92 22.54
C PHE A 209 -18.21 -1.11 22.38
N LYS A 210 -19.23 -1.49 23.14
CA LYS A 210 -20.51 -0.79 23.15
C LYS A 210 -20.32 0.70 23.48
N GLY A 211 -20.92 1.57 22.67
CA GLY A 211 -20.83 3.03 22.80
C GLY A 211 -19.62 3.67 22.13
N GLU A 212 -18.68 2.91 21.58
CA GLU A 212 -17.56 3.49 20.82
C GLU A 212 -17.99 4.14 19.50
N THR A 213 -17.17 5.06 19.01
CA THR A 213 -17.34 5.71 17.71
C THR A 213 -16.67 4.92 16.59
N LEU A 214 -17.21 5.03 15.37
CA LEU A 214 -16.66 4.40 14.18
C LEU A 214 -15.25 4.93 13.86
N ASP A 215 -14.30 4.03 13.59
CA ASP A 215 -12.99 4.34 13.06
C ASP A 215 -12.75 3.59 11.75
N VAL A 216 -12.70 4.33 10.64
CA VAL A 216 -12.50 3.75 9.29
C VAL A 216 -11.04 3.78 8.83
N THR A 217 -10.11 4.16 9.71
CA THR A 217 -8.69 4.31 9.38
C THR A 217 -8.12 3.03 8.76
N GLY A 218 -7.34 3.19 7.69
CA GLY A 218 -6.79 2.07 6.91
C GLY A 218 -7.78 1.38 5.97
N GLY A 219 -9.08 1.67 6.07
CA GLY A 219 -10.10 1.15 5.17
C GLY A 219 -9.93 1.71 3.76
N LYS A 220 -10.00 0.84 2.75
CA LYS A 220 -9.88 1.21 1.33
C LYS A 220 -10.95 0.52 0.50
N ILE A 221 -11.46 1.26 -0.48
CA ILE A 221 -12.28 0.71 -1.55
C ILE A 221 -11.52 0.78 -2.88
N THR A 222 -11.87 -0.11 -3.80
CA THR A 222 -11.50 -0.01 -5.20
C THR A 222 -12.72 0.38 -6.01
N ALA A 223 -12.61 1.50 -6.72
CA ALA A 223 -13.60 2.00 -7.66
C ALA A 223 -13.22 1.58 -9.08
N LYS A 224 -14.14 0.90 -9.78
CA LYS A 224 -13.96 0.43 -11.16
C LYS A 224 -14.75 1.31 -12.12
N TYR A 225 -14.17 1.60 -13.27
CA TYR A 225 -14.75 2.49 -14.27
C TYR A 225 -15.12 1.77 -15.57
N SER A 226 -15.96 2.40 -16.39
CA SER A 226 -16.42 1.87 -17.67
C SER A 226 -15.29 1.67 -18.69
N ASP A 227 -14.16 2.33 -18.49
CA ASP A 227 -12.96 2.24 -19.33
C ASP A 227 -12.01 1.09 -18.93
N GLY A 228 -12.40 0.28 -17.95
CA GLY A 228 -11.60 -0.80 -17.37
C GLY A 228 -10.57 -0.33 -16.34
N SER A 229 -10.38 0.99 -16.15
CA SER A 229 -9.48 1.51 -15.13
C SER A 229 -10.06 1.29 -13.73
N SER A 230 -9.16 1.31 -12.74
CA SER A 230 -9.53 1.21 -11.33
C SER A 230 -8.70 2.19 -10.51
N GLU A 231 -9.31 2.74 -9.47
CA GLU A 231 -8.64 3.59 -8.48
C GLU A 231 -8.86 3.04 -7.08
N VAL A 232 -7.93 3.32 -6.18
CA VAL A 232 -8.05 3.00 -4.76
C VAL A 232 -8.39 4.27 -4.00
N VAL A 233 -9.50 4.24 -3.25
CA VAL A 233 -9.99 5.39 -2.47
C VAL A 233 -9.96 5.02 -0.99
N SER A 234 -9.34 5.87 -0.18
CA SER A 234 -9.36 5.73 1.28
C SER A 234 -10.76 6.05 1.80
N MET A 235 -11.28 5.20 2.69
CA MET A 235 -12.58 5.43 3.32
C MET A 235 -12.52 6.66 4.22
N THR A 236 -13.62 7.42 4.25
CA THR A 236 -13.86 8.45 5.27
C THR A 236 -15.15 8.12 6.02
N ALA A 237 -15.29 8.65 7.24
CA ALA A 237 -16.50 8.39 8.05
C ALA A 237 -17.79 8.79 7.30
N SER A 238 -17.74 9.86 6.50
CA SER A 238 -18.88 10.31 5.68
C SER A 238 -19.33 9.33 4.60
N MET A 239 -18.43 8.44 4.16
CA MET A 239 -18.74 7.41 3.17
C MET A 239 -19.43 6.20 3.79
N VAL A 240 -19.42 6.04 5.12
CA VAL A 240 -19.82 4.80 5.78
C VAL A 240 -21.07 5.01 6.63
N SER A 241 -22.08 4.16 6.41
CA SER A 241 -23.35 4.15 7.13
C SER A 241 -23.64 2.77 7.73
N GLY A 242 -24.59 2.71 8.67
CA GLY A 242 -25.07 1.46 9.27
C GLY A 242 -24.30 1.00 10.52
N PHE A 243 -23.34 1.81 10.99
CA PHE A 243 -22.67 1.54 12.27
C PHE A 243 -23.60 1.86 13.44
N ASN A 244 -23.81 0.89 14.33
CA ASN A 244 -24.56 1.04 15.57
C ASN A 244 -23.83 0.32 16.71
N SER A 245 -23.18 1.08 17.57
CA SER A 245 -22.44 0.58 18.74
C SER A 245 -23.30 0.48 20.00
N SER A 246 -24.59 0.81 19.97
CA SER A 246 -25.48 0.70 21.13
C SER A 246 -25.91 -0.74 21.44
N THR A 247 -25.72 -1.66 20.49
CA THR A 247 -26.07 -3.08 20.62
C THR A 247 -24.90 -3.97 20.23
N THR A 248 -24.73 -5.11 20.88
CA THR A 248 -23.69 -6.08 20.55
C THR A 248 -24.02 -6.91 19.30
N GLY A 249 -23.04 -7.68 18.83
CA GLY A 249 -23.14 -8.56 17.67
C GLY A 249 -22.45 -7.99 16.42
N THR A 250 -22.51 -8.75 15.34
CA THR A 250 -21.95 -8.35 14.04
C THR A 250 -22.81 -7.26 13.41
N LYS A 251 -22.17 -6.18 12.96
CA LYS A 251 -22.80 -5.06 12.25
C LYS A 251 -22.30 -5.06 10.81
N THR A 252 -23.23 -4.93 9.86
CA THR A 252 -22.90 -4.76 8.44
C THR A 252 -22.95 -3.27 8.11
N LEU A 253 -21.82 -2.74 7.66
CA LEU A 253 -21.67 -1.34 7.31
C LEU A 253 -21.67 -1.22 5.78
N THR A 254 -22.27 -0.14 5.28
CA THR A 254 -22.33 0.18 3.86
C THR A 254 -21.42 1.36 3.58
N VAL A 255 -20.51 1.19 2.64
CA VAL A 255 -19.67 2.26 2.08
C VAL A 255 -20.32 2.75 0.80
N THR A 256 -20.49 4.06 0.65
CA THR A 256 -21.03 4.72 -0.54
C THR A 256 -20.00 5.64 -1.17
N TYR A 257 -19.80 5.54 -2.47
CA TYR A 257 -18.94 6.43 -3.27
C TYR A 257 -19.56 6.68 -4.63
N ASN A 258 -19.83 7.96 -4.93
CA ASN A 258 -20.49 8.42 -6.17
C ASN A 258 -21.73 7.58 -6.56
N GLY A 259 -22.59 7.28 -5.58
CA GLY A 259 -23.85 6.53 -5.77
C GLY A 259 -23.70 5.00 -5.87
N LYS A 260 -22.49 4.45 -5.81
CA LYS A 260 -22.24 3.00 -5.74
C LYS A 260 -21.97 2.58 -4.31
N THR A 261 -22.34 1.36 -3.96
CA THR A 261 -22.24 0.83 -2.60
C THR A 261 -21.47 -0.48 -2.52
N ALA A 262 -20.73 -0.68 -1.43
CA ALA A 262 -20.16 -1.96 -1.02
C ALA A 262 -20.33 -2.15 0.49
N THR A 263 -20.18 -3.37 0.98
CA THR A 263 -20.39 -3.67 2.41
C THR A 263 -19.20 -4.37 3.05
N PHE A 264 -19.02 -4.15 4.34
CA PHE A 264 -18.11 -4.92 5.19
C PHE A 264 -18.74 -5.10 6.58
N THR A 265 -18.17 -6.01 7.37
CA THR A 265 -18.68 -6.30 8.72
C THR A 265 -17.68 -5.88 9.79
N VAL A 266 -18.22 -5.47 10.94
CA VAL A 266 -17.49 -5.23 12.19
C VAL A 266 -18.22 -5.93 13.34
N SER A 267 -17.55 -6.13 14.47
CA SER A 267 -18.14 -6.73 15.67
C SER A 267 -18.26 -5.71 16.79
N VAL A 268 -19.40 -5.67 17.47
CA VAL A 268 -19.59 -4.88 18.70
C VAL A 268 -19.74 -5.85 19.87
N ILE A 269 -18.93 -5.70 20.90
CA ILE A 269 -18.90 -6.56 22.09
C ILE A 269 -19.16 -5.77 23.37
N GLU A 270 -19.63 -6.44 24.42
CA GLU A 270 -19.74 -5.85 25.75
C GLU A 270 -18.36 -5.76 26.41
N LYS A 271 -18.17 -4.73 27.23
CA LYS A 271 -17.05 -4.66 28.16
C LYS A 271 -17.28 -5.68 29.28
N ALA A 272 -16.30 -6.53 29.53
CA ALA A 272 -16.43 -7.63 30.49
C ALA A 272 -15.16 -7.75 31.35
N LEU A 273 -15.37 -8.10 32.62
CA LEU A 273 -14.28 -8.39 33.55
C LEU A 273 -13.53 -9.66 33.11
N SER A 274 -12.25 -9.52 32.80
CA SER A 274 -11.39 -10.62 32.36
C SER A 274 -10.82 -11.38 33.56
N ARG A 275 -10.18 -10.67 34.49
CA ARG A 275 -9.55 -11.23 35.70
C ARG A 275 -9.43 -10.18 36.80
N ILE A 276 -9.14 -10.63 38.02
CA ILE A 276 -8.72 -9.77 39.12
C ILE A 276 -7.35 -10.21 39.63
N MET A 277 -6.58 -9.29 40.22
CA MET A 277 -5.34 -9.59 40.92
C MET A 277 -5.30 -8.87 42.26
N VAL A 278 -4.76 -9.50 43.28
CA VAL A 278 -4.37 -8.80 44.51
C VAL A 278 -3.12 -7.98 44.22
N THR A 279 -3.23 -6.66 44.31
CA THR A 279 -2.11 -5.74 44.03
C THR A 279 -1.57 -5.08 45.28
N THR A 280 -2.36 -5.05 46.35
CA THR A 280 -1.91 -4.60 47.67
C THR A 280 -2.50 -5.54 48.70
N LEU A 281 -1.64 -6.15 49.52
CA LEU A 281 -2.09 -6.98 50.63
C LEU A 281 -2.78 -6.11 51.71
N PRO A 282 -3.72 -6.67 52.48
CA PRO A 282 -4.21 -6.01 53.69
C PRO A 282 -3.09 -5.59 54.63
N SER A 283 -3.29 -4.53 55.40
CA SER A 283 -2.34 -4.07 56.42
C SER A 283 -2.10 -5.12 57.51
N LYS A 284 -3.08 -6.00 57.76
CA LYS A 284 -2.95 -7.12 58.69
C LYS A 284 -2.91 -8.46 57.95
N THR A 285 -1.72 -9.05 57.89
CA THR A 285 -1.47 -10.37 57.29
C THR A 285 -1.10 -11.45 58.32
N VAL A 286 -0.95 -11.07 59.59
CA VAL A 286 -0.66 -11.98 60.71
C VAL A 286 -1.78 -11.88 61.75
N TYR A 287 -2.26 -13.02 62.22
CA TYR A 287 -3.39 -13.15 63.13
C TYR A 287 -3.06 -14.06 64.31
N ILE A 288 -3.59 -13.75 65.48
CA ILE A 288 -3.58 -14.66 66.65
C ILE A 288 -4.83 -15.55 66.60
N ILE A 289 -4.75 -16.75 67.19
CA ILE A 289 -5.90 -17.66 67.28
C ILE A 289 -7.12 -16.92 67.86
N GLY A 290 -8.24 -17.00 67.14
CA GLY A 290 -9.52 -16.37 67.53
C GLY A 290 -9.74 -14.94 67.06
N GLU A 291 -8.75 -14.29 66.41
CA GLU A 291 -8.93 -12.95 65.86
C GLU A 291 -9.87 -12.93 64.64
N SER A 292 -10.51 -11.77 64.43
CA SER A 292 -11.37 -11.46 63.30
C SER A 292 -10.57 -10.93 62.10
N LEU A 293 -11.03 -11.27 60.88
CA LEU A 293 -10.44 -10.83 59.61
C LEU A 293 -10.40 -9.28 59.51
N ASN A 294 -9.23 -8.73 59.16
CA ASN A 294 -9.06 -7.31 58.83
C ASN A 294 -8.42 -7.16 57.44
N VAL A 295 -9.21 -6.71 56.48
CA VAL A 295 -8.77 -6.53 55.08
C VAL A 295 -8.43 -5.08 54.73
N SER A 296 -8.36 -4.19 55.72
CA SER A 296 -8.08 -2.76 55.51
C SER A 296 -6.75 -2.56 54.80
N GLY A 297 -6.67 -1.57 53.92
CA GLY A 297 -5.49 -1.33 53.08
C GLY A 297 -5.31 -2.29 51.90
N GLY A 298 -6.01 -3.44 51.90
CA GLY A 298 -5.97 -4.40 50.79
C GLY A 298 -6.66 -3.88 49.55
N LYS A 299 -6.03 -4.06 48.38
CA LYS A 299 -6.56 -3.65 47.08
C LYS A 299 -6.44 -4.76 46.04
N ILE A 300 -7.46 -4.89 45.22
CA ILE A 300 -7.41 -5.68 44.00
C ILE A 300 -7.43 -4.76 42.77
N THR A 301 -6.83 -5.22 41.68
CA THR A 301 -6.98 -4.60 40.35
C THR A 301 -7.82 -5.52 39.49
N ALA A 302 -8.95 -5.00 39.01
CA ALA A 302 -9.82 -5.63 38.04
C ALA A 302 -9.37 -5.27 36.62
N TYR A 303 -9.13 -6.27 35.78
CA TYR A 303 -8.71 -6.13 34.39
C TYR A 303 -9.84 -6.49 33.46
N TYR A 304 -10.11 -5.66 32.47
CA TYR A 304 -11.19 -5.83 31.51
C TYR A 304 -10.67 -6.28 30.14
N ASN A 305 -11.56 -6.79 29.29
CA ASN A 305 -11.26 -7.22 27.93
C ASN A 305 -10.93 -6.07 26.95
N ASP A 306 -11.08 -4.81 27.38
CA ASP A 306 -10.67 -3.60 26.65
C ASP A 306 -9.28 -3.11 27.05
N ASN A 307 -8.50 -3.94 27.77
CA ASN A 307 -7.18 -3.63 28.33
C ASN A 307 -7.17 -2.48 29.36
N THR A 308 -8.34 -2.01 29.81
CA THR A 308 -8.43 -1.10 30.95
C THR A 308 -8.40 -1.87 32.26
N SER A 309 -8.08 -1.16 33.35
CA SER A 309 -8.15 -1.71 34.69
C SER A 309 -8.70 -0.70 35.70
N THR A 310 -9.28 -1.21 36.78
CA THR A 310 -9.78 -0.41 37.90
C THR A 310 -9.31 -0.98 39.22
N ILE A 311 -8.91 -0.10 40.14
CA ILE A 311 -8.52 -0.49 41.49
C ILE A 311 -9.76 -0.52 42.39
N ILE A 312 -9.93 -1.61 43.12
CA ILE A 312 -11.05 -1.84 44.03
C ILE A 312 -10.48 -2.14 45.43
N ASN A 313 -10.97 -1.43 46.44
CA ASN A 313 -10.62 -1.69 47.83
C ASN A 313 -11.26 -3.00 48.29
N MET A 314 -10.49 -3.86 48.96
CA MET A 314 -11.02 -5.10 49.52
C MET A 314 -12.03 -4.82 50.63
N THR A 315 -13.09 -5.62 50.67
CA THR A 315 -14.06 -5.63 51.77
C THR A 315 -14.14 -7.04 52.34
N ALA A 316 -14.52 -7.18 53.61
CA ALA A 316 -14.58 -8.49 54.26
C ALA A 316 -15.51 -9.48 53.51
N SER A 317 -16.58 -8.98 52.89
CA SER A 317 -17.51 -9.78 52.06
C SER A 317 -16.90 -10.33 50.79
N MET A 318 -15.81 -9.73 50.28
CA MET A 318 -15.11 -10.23 49.10
C MET A 318 -14.18 -11.40 49.44
N VAL A 319 -13.84 -11.59 50.72
CA VAL A 319 -12.78 -12.52 51.13
C VAL A 319 -13.37 -13.75 51.80
N SER A 320 -12.91 -14.92 51.35
CA SER A 320 -13.33 -16.23 51.86
C SER A 320 -12.12 -17.10 52.20
N GLY A 321 -12.32 -18.16 52.98
CA GLY A 321 -11.25 -19.06 53.43
C GLY A 321 -10.48 -18.59 54.67
N PHE A 322 -10.90 -17.51 55.32
CA PHE A 322 -10.32 -17.09 56.59
C PHE A 322 -10.68 -18.08 57.71
N ASN A 323 -9.67 -18.61 58.40
CA ASN A 323 -9.83 -19.48 59.55
C ASN A 323 -8.70 -19.20 60.56
N SER A 324 -9.05 -18.53 61.66
CA SER A 324 -8.15 -18.21 62.77
C SER A 324 -8.18 -19.25 63.90
N SER A 325 -8.84 -20.39 63.75
CA SER A 325 -8.93 -21.40 64.83
C SER A 325 -7.69 -22.28 64.97
N THR A 326 -6.78 -22.26 63.99
CA THR A 326 -5.58 -23.12 63.95
C THR A 326 -4.39 -22.35 63.41
N THR A 327 -3.20 -22.65 63.91
CA THR A 327 -1.95 -22.03 63.45
C THR A 327 -1.57 -22.42 62.02
N GLY A 328 -0.63 -21.67 61.44
CA GLY A 328 -0.05 -21.92 60.12
C GLY A 328 -0.45 -20.90 59.05
N THR A 329 0.13 -21.05 57.86
CA THR A 329 -0.18 -20.23 56.68
C THR A 329 -1.55 -20.60 56.13
N LYS A 330 -2.42 -19.61 55.93
CA LYS A 330 -3.75 -19.77 55.35
C LYS A 330 -3.82 -19.03 54.02
N THR A 331 -4.39 -19.66 53.00
CA THR A 331 -4.67 -19.04 51.70
C THR A 331 -6.11 -18.54 51.68
N LEU A 332 -6.29 -17.25 51.45
CA LEU A 332 -7.59 -16.60 51.35
C LEU A 332 -7.91 -16.34 49.88
N THR A 333 -9.19 -16.42 49.54
CA THR A 333 -9.70 -16.18 48.19
C THR A 333 -10.54 -14.91 48.19
N VAL A 334 -10.12 -13.92 47.41
CA VAL A 334 -10.90 -12.71 47.09
C VAL A 334 -11.74 -12.99 45.86
N THR A 335 -13.05 -12.72 45.92
CA THR A 335 -13.99 -12.83 44.80
C THR A 335 -14.58 -11.47 44.46
N TYR A 336 -14.57 -11.10 43.19
CA TYR A 336 -15.22 -9.89 42.67
C TYR A 336 -15.86 -10.20 41.32
N GLU A 337 -17.17 -9.93 41.20
CA GLU A 337 -17.99 -10.21 39.99
C GLU A 337 -17.74 -11.61 39.38
N GLY A 338 -17.62 -12.62 40.25
CA GLY A 338 -17.42 -14.02 39.84
C GLY A 338 -15.99 -14.40 39.45
N LYS A 339 -15.03 -13.47 39.48
CA LYS A 339 -13.59 -13.75 39.32
C LYS A 339 -12.91 -13.84 40.67
N THR A 340 -11.88 -14.68 40.76
CA THR A 340 -11.16 -14.94 42.02
C THR A 340 -9.67 -14.67 41.92
N ALA A 341 -9.08 -14.18 43.01
CA ALA A 341 -7.63 -14.12 43.23
C ALA A 341 -7.32 -14.56 44.66
N THR A 342 -6.08 -15.01 44.91
CA THR A 342 -5.69 -15.51 46.23
C THR A 342 -4.55 -14.70 46.83
N PHE A 343 -4.48 -14.70 48.16
CA PHE A 343 -3.35 -14.18 48.93
C PHE A 343 -3.19 -14.99 50.21
N GLN A 344 -2.04 -14.88 50.87
CA GLN A 344 -1.73 -15.65 52.07
C GLN A 344 -1.69 -14.78 53.32
N ILE A 345 -2.09 -15.37 54.44
CA ILE A 345 -1.94 -14.82 55.80
C ILE A 345 -1.32 -15.88 56.71
N ARG A 346 -0.87 -15.48 57.90
CA ARG A 346 -0.34 -16.39 58.91
C ARG A 346 -1.15 -16.33 60.21
N VAL A 347 -1.49 -17.48 60.79
CA VAL A 347 -2.15 -17.57 62.11
C VAL A 347 -1.17 -18.18 63.12
N THR A 348 -1.06 -17.60 64.32
CA THR A 348 -0.16 -18.04 65.39
C THR A 348 -0.91 -18.26 66.71
N ASP A 349 -0.38 -19.11 67.60
CA ASP A 349 -1.01 -19.49 68.87
C ASP A 349 -0.80 -18.46 70.00
N GLY A 350 -0.16 -17.34 69.70
CA GLY A 350 0.16 -16.30 70.69
C GLY A 350 1.20 -16.72 71.74
N ALA A 351 1.70 -17.96 71.71
CA ALA A 351 2.61 -18.47 72.73
C ALA A 351 4.04 -17.94 72.49
N GLY A 352 4.38 -16.88 73.22
CA GLY A 352 5.68 -16.19 73.15
C GLY A 352 5.61 -14.70 72.81
N LEU A 353 4.41 -14.12 72.72
CA LEU A 353 4.20 -12.73 72.31
C LEU A 353 3.63 -11.92 73.48
N LYS A 354 4.45 -11.00 74.01
CA LYS A 354 3.98 -9.88 74.86
C LYS A 354 3.74 -8.73 73.88
N GLY A 355 2.56 -8.11 73.89
CA GLY A 355 2.33 -6.88 73.12
C GLY A 355 3.32 -5.81 73.53
N ASP A 356 3.68 -4.94 72.59
CA ASP A 356 4.28 -3.64 72.92
C ASP A 356 3.35 -2.84 73.86
N ALA A 357 3.85 -1.71 74.36
CA ALA A 357 3.14 -0.95 75.39
C ALA A 357 1.90 -0.18 74.86
N ASP A 358 1.71 -0.10 73.54
CA ASP A 358 0.65 0.66 72.85
C ASP A 358 -0.31 -0.17 71.99
N GLY A 359 -0.03 -1.45 71.75
CA GLY A 359 -0.99 -2.47 71.32
C GLY A 359 -1.22 -2.61 69.81
N ASP A 360 -0.25 -2.26 68.96
CA ASP A 360 -0.36 -2.40 67.49
C ASP A 360 0.66 -3.32 66.80
N GLY A 361 1.70 -3.83 67.49
CA GLY A 361 2.71 -4.73 66.92
C GLY A 361 3.05 -6.01 67.72
N LEU A 362 3.66 -7.01 67.06
CA LEU A 362 4.16 -8.26 67.66
C LEU A 362 5.70 -8.26 67.69
N ILE A 363 6.33 -8.17 68.87
CA ILE A 363 7.79 -8.23 69.05
C ILE A 363 8.32 -9.64 68.78
N THR A 364 9.28 -9.81 67.87
CA THR A 364 9.89 -11.11 67.53
C THR A 364 11.19 -11.39 68.32
N VAL A 365 11.65 -12.64 68.32
CA VAL A 365 12.92 -13.04 68.97
C VAL A 365 14.13 -12.37 68.30
N ALA A 366 14.01 -11.97 67.03
CA ALA A 366 15.05 -11.23 66.30
C ALA A 366 15.20 -9.80 66.85
N ASP A 367 14.09 -9.14 67.17
CA ASP A 367 14.04 -7.77 67.70
C ASP A 367 14.65 -7.72 69.10
N ALA A 368 14.35 -8.73 69.93
CA ALA A 368 14.97 -8.90 71.24
C ALA A 368 16.49 -9.14 71.16
N LEU A 369 16.99 -9.86 70.15
CA LEU A 369 18.41 -10.12 69.94
C LEU A 369 19.16 -8.89 69.41
N ALA A 370 18.51 -8.09 68.57
CA ALA A 370 19.03 -6.82 68.05
C ALA A 370 19.18 -5.78 69.16
N ALA A 371 18.16 -5.66 70.03
CA ALA A 371 18.20 -4.78 71.19
C ALA A 371 19.35 -5.14 72.16
N LEU A 372 19.57 -6.44 72.40
CA LEU A 372 20.67 -6.92 73.25
C LEU A 372 22.07 -6.65 72.64
N ARG A 373 22.20 -6.72 71.31
CA ARG A 373 23.47 -6.44 70.60
C ARG A 373 23.84 -4.96 70.64
N VAL A 374 22.86 -4.06 70.64
CA VAL A 374 23.07 -2.61 70.81
C VAL A 374 23.41 -2.28 72.26
N ALA A 375 22.71 -2.88 73.23
CA ALA A 375 23.03 -2.75 74.65
C ALA A 375 24.46 -3.26 74.98
N ALA A 376 24.91 -4.34 74.33
CA ALA A 376 26.27 -4.88 74.49
C ALA A 376 27.39 -3.96 73.95
N LYS A 377 27.06 -2.93 73.15
CA LYS A 377 28.02 -1.93 72.62
C LYS A 377 28.09 -0.64 73.45
N LEU A 378 27.18 -0.45 74.40
CA LEU A 378 27.11 0.73 75.28
C LEU A 378 27.47 0.31 76.71
N ALA A 379 28.76 0.35 77.04
CA ALA A 379 29.29 -0.28 78.25
C ALA A 379 28.89 0.37 79.60
N GLU A 380 28.09 1.44 79.63
CA GLU A 380 27.75 2.16 80.89
C GLU A 380 26.32 2.74 80.95
N ALA A 381 25.30 2.03 80.45
CA ALA A 381 23.90 2.43 80.63
C ALA A 381 23.08 1.37 81.39
N THR A 382 22.23 1.79 82.32
CA THR A 382 21.33 0.90 83.07
C THR A 382 20.21 0.37 82.15
N PRO A 383 19.63 -0.82 82.42
CA PRO A 383 18.66 -1.49 81.52
C PRO A 383 17.37 -0.70 81.20
N GLU A 384 17.12 0.39 81.94
CA GLU A 384 15.97 1.28 81.82
C GLU A 384 16.23 2.50 80.90
N MET A 385 17.48 2.76 80.50
CA MET A 385 17.89 3.98 79.78
C MET A 385 18.12 3.80 78.27
N ILE A 386 17.92 2.60 77.71
CA ILE A 386 18.15 2.33 76.28
C ILE A 386 16.79 2.04 75.62
N SER A 387 16.35 2.96 74.77
CA SER A 387 15.19 2.80 73.87
C SER A 387 15.71 2.69 72.45
N ILE A 388 15.35 1.61 71.74
CA ILE A 388 15.79 1.34 70.37
C ILE A 388 14.55 1.25 69.48
N CYS A 389 14.58 1.88 68.31
CA CYS A 389 13.52 1.83 67.32
C CYS A 389 13.47 0.47 66.60
N ASP A 390 12.26 -0.04 66.35
CA ASP A 390 12.03 -1.24 65.53
C ASP A 390 12.58 -1.05 64.10
N THR A 391 12.98 -2.15 63.50
CA THR A 391 13.42 -2.31 62.11
C THR A 391 12.38 -1.99 61.03
N ASP A 392 11.08 -1.91 61.35
CA ASP A 392 10.04 -1.39 60.44
C ASP A 392 9.53 0.03 60.82
N GLY A 393 9.95 0.55 61.98
CA GLY A 393 9.94 1.97 62.29
C GLY A 393 8.70 2.53 62.99
N ASP A 394 7.94 1.72 63.74
CA ASP A 394 6.71 2.16 64.41
C ASP A 394 6.78 2.28 65.96
N GLY A 395 7.80 1.75 66.66
CA GLY A 395 7.87 1.87 68.14
C GLY A 395 9.24 1.68 68.81
N TRP A 396 9.28 1.84 70.16
CA TRP A 396 10.50 1.74 71.01
C TRP A 396 10.49 0.49 71.92
N ILE A 397 11.59 -0.29 71.96
CA ILE A 397 11.79 -1.47 72.85
C ILE A 397 12.77 -1.17 74.00
N THR A 398 12.52 -1.72 75.21
CA THR A 398 13.46 -1.69 76.37
C THR A 398 14.24 -3.01 76.54
N VAL A 399 15.44 -2.93 77.15
CA VAL A 399 16.32 -4.10 77.38
C VAL A 399 15.72 -5.09 78.41
N ALA A 400 14.89 -4.60 79.33
CA ALA A 400 14.20 -5.44 80.31
C ALA A 400 13.14 -6.36 79.65
N ASP A 401 12.43 -5.88 78.64
CA ASP A 401 11.46 -6.67 77.89
C ASP A 401 12.14 -7.73 77.02
N ALA A 402 13.28 -7.38 76.39
CA ALA A 402 14.09 -8.33 75.62
C ALA A 402 14.60 -9.52 76.48
N LEU A 403 15.01 -9.27 77.73
CA LEU A 403 15.47 -10.31 78.66
C LEU A 403 14.34 -11.21 79.17
N ALA A 404 13.10 -10.70 79.26
CA ALA A 404 11.94 -11.48 79.66
C ALA A 404 11.52 -12.47 78.56
N ILE A 405 11.60 -12.07 77.29
CA ILE A 405 11.27 -12.89 76.12
C ILE A 405 12.20 -14.11 76.01
N LEU A 406 13.51 -13.92 76.22
CA LEU A 406 14.51 -15.00 76.21
C LEU A 406 14.29 -16.03 77.34
N ARG A 407 13.76 -15.61 78.50
CA ARG A 407 13.41 -16.54 79.60
C ARG A 407 12.17 -17.38 79.30
N VAL A 408 11.24 -16.86 78.49
CA VAL A 408 10.07 -17.62 78.02
C VAL A 408 10.47 -18.61 76.92
N ALA A 409 11.37 -18.21 76.01
CA ALA A 409 11.95 -19.11 75.00
C ALA A 409 12.70 -20.30 75.64
N ALA A 410 13.42 -20.06 76.75
CA ALA A 410 14.10 -21.12 77.49
C ALA A 410 13.15 -22.10 78.22
N LYS A 411 11.92 -21.67 78.56
CA LYS A 411 10.89 -22.54 79.17
C LYS A 411 10.18 -23.43 78.14
N LEU A 412 10.06 -22.99 76.89
CA LEU A 412 9.44 -23.77 75.80
C LEU A 412 10.34 -24.91 75.29
N ALA A 413 11.65 -24.83 75.49
CA ALA A 413 12.61 -25.86 75.05
C ALA A 413 12.56 -27.19 75.85
N ASN A 414 11.78 -27.28 76.93
CA ASN A 414 11.77 -28.45 77.84
C ASN A 414 10.48 -29.29 77.81
N ALA A 415 9.62 -29.15 76.79
CA ALA A 415 8.54 -30.10 76.51
C ALA A 415 8.89 -30.95 75.28
N SER A 416 9.19 -32.22 75.52
CA SER A 416 9.68 -33.21 74.58
C SER A 416 8.66 -33.60 73.49
N SER A 417 8.97 -33.27 72.24
CA SER A 417 8.93 -34.13 71.03
C SER A 417 8.75 -33.23 69.81
N LEU A 418 9.80 -33.04 69.00
CA LEU A 418 9.74 -32.82 67.56
C LEU A 418 11.17 -32.73 67.00
N ASN A 419 11.36 -33.48 65.92
CA ASN A 419 12.53 -33.66 65.08
C ASN A 419 13.24 -32.32 64.73
N PRO A 420 14.59 -32.20 64.80
CA PRO A 420 15.29 -31.00 64.35
C PRO A 420 15.40 -31.05 62.82
N GLY A 421 14.39 -30.52 62.15
CA GLY A 421 14.39 -30.41 60.69
C GLY A 421 13.38 -29.40 60.21
N GLY A 422 13.85 -28.24 59.75
CA GLY A 422 13.12 -27.36 58.85
C GLY A 422 12.30 -26.24 59.49
N VAL A 423 12.97 -25.24 60.07
CA VAL A 423 12.39 -23.89 60.23
C VAL A 423 13.42 -22.88 59.71
N THR A 424 13.19 -22.33 58.52
CA THR A 424 13.96 -21.23 57.93
C THR A 424 13.26 -19.89 58.23
N TYR A 425 13.99 -18.99 58.90
CA TYR A 425 13.66 -17.57 59.04
C TYR A 425 14.04 -16.82 57.74
N PRO A 426 13.47 -15.64 57.43
CA PRO A 426 13.89 -14.85 56.28
C PRO A 426 15.35 -14.44 56.48
N HIS A 427 16.22 -15.03 55.69
CA HIS A 427 17.63 -14.68 55.55
C HIS A 427 17.73 -13.77 54.32
N GLU A 428 18.77 -12.94 54.24
CA GLU A 428 19.11 -12.30 52.96
C GLU A 428 19.32 -13.40 51.92
N HIS A 429 18.53 -13.40 50.87
CA HIS A 429 18.60 -14.44 49.85
C HIS A 429 19.96 -14.38 49.14
N ALA A 430 20.85 -15.31 49.47
CA ALA A 430 22.00 -15.63 48.65
C ALA A 430 21.51 -16.42 47.42
N TRP A 431 21.07 -15.68 46.39
CA TRP A 431 20.50 -16.27 45.19
C TRP A 431 21.55 -17.05 44.39
N SER A 432 21.14 -18.18 43.79
CA SER A 432 21.94 -18.82 42.75
C SER A 432 22.10 -17.91 41.53
N ALA A 433 23.06 -18.24 40.66
CA ALA A 433 23.09 -17.64 39.32
C ALA A 433 21.76 -17.87 38.61
N TRP A 434 21.37 -16.92 37.75
CA TRP A 434 20.21 -17.05 36.88
C TRP A 434 20.40 -18.24 35.94
N ASN A 435 19.38 -19.07 35.84
CA ASN A 435 19.31 -20.23 34.97
C ASN A 435 18.18 -20.02 33.96
N VAL A 436 18.51 -20.01 32.68
CA VAL A 436 17.52 -19.84 31.61
C VAL A 436 16.67 -21.10 31.52
N THR A 437 15.41 -21.01 31.92
CA THR A 437 14.46 -22.13 31.87
C THR A 437 13.71 -22.18 30.55
N LYS A 438 13.56 -21.03 29.90
CA LYS A 438 13.02 -20.91 28.55
C LYS A 438 13.78 -19.80 27.82
N PRO A 439 14.58 -20.09 26.79
CA PRO A 439 15.23 -19.03 26.03
C PRO A 439 14.16 -18.16 25.33
N ALA A 440 14.40 -16.85 25.25
CA ALA A 440 13.55 -15.95 24.48
C ALA A 440 13.63 -16.31 22.99
N THR A 441 12.50 -16.21 22.29
CA THR A 441 12.40 -16.39 20.84
C THR A 441 11.95 -15.09 20.18
N CYS A 442 11.92 -15.04 18.85
CA CYS A 442 11.49 -13.87 18.09
C CYS A 442 9.98 -13.56 18.19
N SER A 443 9.19 -14.40 18.86
CA SER A 443 7.75 -14.21 19.04
C SER A 443 7.27 -14.49 20.46
N ASP A 444 8.09 -15.13 21.30
CA ASP A 444 7.77 -15.45 22.69
C ASP A 444 8.87 -14.92 23.62
N ILE A 445 8.44 -14.26 24.69
CA ILE A 445 9.31 -13.88 25.80
C ILE A 445 10.00 -15.11 26.41
N GLY A 446 11.26 -14.95 26.77
CA GLY A 446 12.04 -15.94 27.51
C GLY A 446 11.83 -15.82 29.00
N GLU A 447 12.24 -16.85 29.74
CA GLU A 447 12.13 -16.93 31.18
C GLU A 447 13.46 -17.43 31.75
N GLU A 448 14.00 -16.70 32.73
CA GLU A 448 15.07 -17.15 33.60
C GLU A 448 14.57 -17.28 35.03
N THR A 449 15.11 -18.27 35.75
CA THR A 449 14.81 -18.49 37.16
C THR A 449 16.09 -18.56 37.98
N ARG A 450 16.01 -18.17 39.25
CA ARG A 450 17.07 -18.45 40.22
C ARG A 450 16.43 -18.93 41.51
N THR A 451 17.11 -19.82 42.20
CA THR A 451 16.57 -20.46 43.40
C THR A 451 17.51 -20.19 44.55
N CYS A 452 16.95 -19.83 45.70
CA CYS A 452 17.73 -19.72 46.91
C CYS A 452 18.06 -21.13 47.45
N PRO A 453 19.35 -21.53 47.53
CA PRO A 453 19.73 -22.89 47.94
C PRO A 453 19.34 -23.24 49.39
N GLU A 454 19.15 -22.22 50.24
CA GLU A 454 18.84 -22.39 51.66
C GLU A 454 17.35 -22.59 51.95
N CYS A 455 16.45 -22.05 51.13
CA CYS A 455 15.00 -22.13 51.37
C CYS A 455 14.15 -22.64 50.20
N GLY A 456 14.74 -22.83 49.01
CA GLY A 456 14.07 -23.38 47.84
C GLY A 456 13.09 -22.41 47.14
N VAL A 457 12.98 -21.16 47.58
CA VAL A 457 12.18 -20.12 46.90
C VAL A 457 12.81 -19.80 45.56
N THR A 458 11.98 -19.76 44.51
CA THR A 458 12.39 -19.47 43.12
C THR A 458 11.83 -18.12 42.69
N GLU A 459 12.70 -17.28 42.13
CA GLU A 459 12.35 -16.01 41.51
C GLU A 459 12.35 -16.18 39.99
N LEU A 460 11.34 -15.62 39.31
CA LEU A 460 11.17 -15.68 37.86
C LEU A 460 11.29 -14.28 37.26
N ARG A 461 12.03 -14.19 36.16
CA ARG A 461 12.23 -12.94 35.41
C ARG A 461 12.06 -13.18 33.92
N GLU A 462 11.35 -12.25 33.28
CA GLU A 462 11.14 -12.27 31.83
C GLU A 462 12.38 -11.73 31.09
N ILE A 463 12.81 -12.47 30.08
CA ILE A 463 13.84 -12.04 29.14
C ILE A 463 13.11 -11.40 27.94
N PRO A 464 13.27 -10.08 27.72
CA PRO A 464 12.63 -9.40 26.60
C PRO A 464 13.11 -9.98 25.26
N ILE A 465 12.24 -9.90 24.25
CA ILE A 465 12.54 -10.35 22.88
C ILE A 465 13.74 -9.54 22.36
N ASP A 466 14.84 -10.22 22.06
CA ASP A 466 16.03 -9.58 21.51
C ASP A 466 15.86 -9.41 19.99
N GLU A 467 15.36 -8.25 19.58
CA GLU A 467 15.18 -7.89 18.16
C GLU A 467 16.51 -7.71 17.40
N TYR A 468 17.67 -7.73 18.07
CA TYR A 468 18.96 -7.38 17.46
C TYR A 468 20.01 -8.51 17.44
N ALA A 469 19.74 -9.67 18.04
CA ALA A 469 20.69 -10.79 18.11
C ALA A 469 20.71 -11.73 16.88
N HIS A 470 20.75 -11.19 15.65
CA HIS A 470 20.98 -12.01 14.46
C HIS A 470 22.08 -11.44 13.56
N GLU A 471 23.20 -12.16 13.47
CA GLU A 471 24.03 -12.14 12.27
C GLU A 471 23.28 -12.92 11.18
N TRP A 472 22.61 -12.17 10.31
CA TRP A 472 21.89 -12.74 9.17
C TRP A 472 22.86 -13.18 8.07
N GLY A 473 22.62 -14.34 7.48
CA GLY A 473 23.24 -14.74 6.22
C GLY A 473 22.86 -13.81 5.07
N LYS A 474 23.54 -13.95 3.93
CA LYS A 474 23.22 -13.20 2.71
C LYS A 474 21.84 -13.63 2.18
N TRP A 475 21.14 -12.70 1.55
CA TRP A 475 19.92 -13.01 0.81
C TRP A 475 20.23 -13.85 -0.43
N GLU A 476 19.44 -14.90 -0.64
CA GLU A 476 19.49 -15.76 -1.81
C GLU A 476 18.15 -15.67 -2.55
N VAL A 477 18.21 -15.43 -3.86
CA VAL A 477 17.02 -15.35 -4.72
C VAL A 477 16.47 -16.76 -4.94
N THR A 478 15.32 -17.06 -4.35
CA THR A 478 14.63 -18.35 -4.51
C THR A 478 13.68 -18.33 -5.70
N ASN A 479 13.14 -17.16 -6.05
CA ASN A 479 12.33 -16.97 -7.25
C ASN A 479 12.60 -15.59 -7.88
N PRO A 480 13.17 -15.50 -9.10
CA PRO A 480 13.43 -14.22 -9.74
C PRO A 480 12.13 -13.52 -10.17
N ALA A 481 12.06 -12.21 -9.93
CA ALA A 481 10.89 -11.41 -10.31
C ALA A 481 10.71 -11.32 -11.84
N THR A 482 9.46 -11.30 -12.30
CA THR A 482 9.10 -11.11 -13.72
C THR A 482 8.09 -9.98 -13.88
N CYS A 483 7.80 -9.58 -15.11
CA CYS A 483 6.78 -8.55 -15.39
C CYS A 483 5.35 -8.94 -14.94
N ALA A 484 5.12 -10.21 -14.62
CA ALA A 484 3.80 -10.75 -14.25
C ALA A 484 3.71 -11.21 -12.78
N ALA A 485 4.82 -11.34 -12.06
CA ALA A 485 4.83 -11.86 -10.69
C ALA A 485 6.01 -11.31 -9.86
N LYS A 486 5.77 -11.16 -8.55
CA LYS A 486 6.80 -10.76 -7.59
C LYS A 486 7.81 -11.90 -7.41
N GLY A 487 9.08 -11.54 -7.29
CA GLY A 487 10.14 -12.47 -6.90
C GLY A 487 10.18 -12.68 -5.39
N GLU A 488 10.88 -13.73 -4.97
CA GLU A 488 11.10 -14.10 -3.57
C GLU A 488 12.60 -14.26 -3.35
N GLU A 489 13.07 -13.73 -2.22
CA GLU A 489 14.42 -13.94 -1.70
C GLU A 489 14.28 -14.49 -0.29
N THR A 490 15.18 -15.38 0.11
CA THR A 490 15.23 -15.91 1.47
C THR A 490 16.61 -15.68 2.06
N ARG A 491 16.67 -15.47 3.37
CA ARG A 491 17.94 -15.52 4.11
C ARG A 491 17.81 -16.40 5.33
N VAL A 492 18.91 -17.04 5.69
CA VAL A 492 18.96 -17.94 6.85
C VAL A 492 19.88 -17.33 7.91
N CYS A 493 19.45 -17.27 9.16
CA CYS A 493 20.31 -16.83 10.26
C CYS A 493 21.23 -17.98 10.73
N ALA A 494 22.27 -17.67 11.50
CA ALA A 494 23.21 -18.66 12.05
C ALA A 494 22.53 -19.77 12.90
N ASN A 495 21.29 -19.55 13.35
CA ASN A 495 20.47 -20.52 14.09
C ASN A 495 19.45 -21.26 13.21
N ASN A 496 19.63 -21.26 11.88
CA ASN A 496 18.87 -22.05 10.91
C ASN A 496 17.39 -21.63 10.73
N HIS A 497 17.04 -20.38 11.04
CA HIS A 497 15.72 -19.80 10.73
C HIS A 497 15.72 -19.11 9.36
N THR A 498 14.71 -19.38 8.54
CA THR A 498 14.54 -18.81 7.20
C THR A 498 13.53 -17.65 7.24
N HIS A 499 13.92 -16.50 6.72
CA HIS A 499 13.06 -15.34 6.49
C HIS A 499 12.92 -15.07 5.00
#